data_AF-A0A239TCL2-F1
#
_entry.id   AF-A0A239TCL2-F1
#
_cell.length_a   1.000
_cell.length_b   1.000
_cell.length_c   1.000
_cell.angle_alpha   90.00
_cell.angle_beta   90.00
_cell.angle_gamma   90.00
#
_symmetry.space_group_name_H-M   'P 1'
#
loop_
_entity.id
_entity.type
_entity.pdbx_description
1 polymer ?
#
loop_
_entity_poly.entity_id
_entity_poly.type
_entity_poly.pdbx_seq_one_letter_code
_entity_poly.pdbx_strand_id
1 'polypeptide(L)'
;MCLDIEHALKIMLLHDIEENPIENGYHIVNLWDSANRHRDKIYKHLNTSYCKELINKYHPDYPVWVLVELISFGELCKFIEFYNKIYPKRLSFDAKLLFLVRDLRNACAHNNCLIHNLRADYHSKSNPTLLRQIQTIQTISKRVRNAKLKNKPVHDFVCLLLVYPLIVKSEHLKKMRKDELIMLIRKRMMKHANYYNKNDAIKTTYMFIRKVLFKFIKNY
;
A
#
# COMPACT_ATOMS: atom_id res chain seq x y z
N MET A 1 -1.21 1.42 9.80
CA MET A 1 -1.74 1.65 8.43
C MET A 1 -1.09 0.75 7.38
N CYS A 2 0.19 0.93 7.01
CA CYS A 2 0.81 0.06 5.98
C CYS A 2 0.92 -1.39 6.43
N LEU A 3 1.25 -1.64 7.71
CA LEU A 3 1.25 -2.98 8.30
C LEU A 3 -0.16 -3.59 8.32
N ASP A 4 -1.17 -2.80 8.67
CA ASP A 4 -2.57 -3.23 8.65
C ASP A 4 -3.00 -3.65 7.24
N ILE A 5 -2.57 -2.92 6.21
CA ILE A 5 -2.77 -3.30 4.80
C ILE A 5 -2.02 -4.59 4.46
N GLU A 6 -0.74 -4.70 4.83
CA GLU A 6 0.08 -5.89 4.56
C GLU A 6 -0.58 -7.15 5.15
N HIS A 7 -1.06 -7.07 6.39
CA HIS A 7 -1.78 -8.15 7.05
C HIS A 7 -3.15 -8.44 6.41
N ALA A 8 -3.98 -7.42 6.21
CA ALA A 8 -5.31 -7.58 5.61
C ALA A 8 -5.24 -8.11 4.17
N LEU A 9 -4.18 -7.77 3.42
CA LEU A 9 -3.91 -8.31 2.09
C LEU A 9 -3.70 -9.81 2.10
N LYS A 10 -2.91 -10.33 3.05
CA LYS A 10 -2.67 -11.78 3.17
C LYS A 10 -4.00 -12.50 3.39
N ILE A 11 -4.79 -12.04 4.36
CA ILE A 11 -6.10 -12.64 4.68
C ILE A 11 -7.02 -12.60 3.47
N MET A 12 -7.17 -11.43 2.84
CA MET A 12 -8.03 -11.26 1.67
C MET A 12 -7.60 -12.15 0.50
N LEU A 13 -6.29 -12.27 0.25
CA LEU A 13 -5.78 -13.14 -0.82
C LEU A 13 -6.04 -14.61 -0.53
N LEU A 14 -5.77 -15.07 0.69
CA LEU A 14 -5.98 -16.46 1.08
C LEU A 14 -7.44 -16.85 1.00
N HIS A 15 -8.34 -15.99 1.48
CA HIS A 15 -9.77 -16.19 1.37
C HIS A 15 -10.24 -16.26 -0.10
N ASP A 16 -9.77 -15.35 -0.96
CA ASP A 16 -10.14 -15.37 -2.38
C ASP A 16 -9.64 -16.62 -3.12
N ILE A 17 -8.46 -17.14 -2.75
CA ILE A 17 -7.90 -18.40 -3.27
C ILE A 17 -8.72 -19.60 -2.77
N GLU A 18 -9.11 -19.61 -1.50
CA GLU A 18 -9.95 -20.67 -0.92
C GLU A 18 -11.33 -20.74 -1.60
N GLU A 19 -11.91 -19.60 -1.96
CA GLU A 19 -13.15 -19.51 -2.72
C GLU A 19 -12.98 -19.78 -4.23
N ASN A 20 -11.77 -20.08 -4.70
CA ASN A 20 -11.51 -20.35 -6.11
C ASN A 20 -11.50 -21.87 -6.38
N PRO A 21 -12.55 -22.44 -7.00
CA PRO A 21 -12.70 -23.90 -7.12
C PRO A 21 -11.65 -24.57 -8.02
N ILE A 22 -10.88 -23.80 -8.80
CA ILE A 22 -9.80 -24.31 -9.65
C ILE A 22 -8.41 -24.14 -9.01
N GLU A 23 -8.34 -23.67 -7.77
CA GLU A 23 -7.10 -23.54 -7.01
C GLU A 23 -7.05 -24.53 -5.85
N ASN A 24 -5.84 -25.03 -5.59
CA ASN A 24 -5.55 -25.90 -4.44
C ASN A 24 -4.52 -25.28 -3.48
N GLY A 25 -4.17 -24.01 -3.72
CA GLY A 25 -3.18 -23.27 -2.93
C GLY A 25 -1.71 -23.59 -3.26
N TYR A 26 -1.43 -24.63 -4.04
CA TYR A 26 -0.08 -24.94 -4.55
C TYR A 26 0.09 -24.55 -6.02
N HIS A 27 -0.97 -24.73 -6.81
CA HIS A 27 -0.96 -24.48 -8.25
C HIS A 27 -0.53 -23.03 -8.57
N ILE A 28 -1.17 -22.03 -7.98
CA ILE A 28 -0.77 -20.63 -8.19
C ILE A 28 0.68 -20.33 -7.80
N VAL A 29 1.21 -20.98 -6.75
CA VAL A 29 2.60 -20.81 -6.30
C VAL A 29 3.55 -21.36 -7.35
N ASN A 30 3.27 -22.55 -7.87
CA ASN A 30 4.05 -23.19 -8.92
C ASN A 30 4.01 -22.41 -10.24
N LEU A 31 2.87 -21.81 -10.58
CA LEU A 31 2.77 -20.92 -11.74
C LEU A 31 3.61 -19.65 -11.58
N TRP A 32 3.61 -19.07 -10.38
CA TRP A 32 4.32 -17.81 -10.12
C TRP A 32 5.85 -17.98 -10.05
N ASP A 33 6.30 -19.07 -9.43
CA ASP A 33 7.72 -19.35 -9.21
C ASP A 33 8.14 -20.72 -9.78
N SER A 34 7.85 -20.94 -11.06
CA SER A 34 8.15 -22.20 -11.75
C SER A 34 9.64 -22.56 -11.81
N ALA A 35 10.51 -21.56 -11.69
CA ALA A 35 11.96 -21.72 -11.66
C ALA A 35 12.55 -21.74 -10.24
N ASN A 36 11.71 -21.84 -9.19
CA ASN A 36 12.08 -21.86 -7.77
C ASN A 36 12.95 -20.67 -7.29
N ARG A 37 12.98 -19.55 -8.01
CA ARG A 37 13.87 -18.42 -7.69
C ARG A 37 13.50 -17.77 -6.35
N HIS A 38 12.21 -17.62 -6.07
CA HIS A 38 11.74 -17.05 -4.83
C HIS A 38 11.85 -18.04 -3.68
N ARG A 39 11.54 -19.31 -3.94
CA ARG A 39 11.65 -20.41 -2.97
C ARG A 39 13.08 -20.67 -2.51
N ASP A 40 14.03 -20.67 -3.44
CA ASP A 40 15.45 -20.83 -3.13
C ASP A 40 15.99 -19.64 -2.33
N LYS A 41 15.51 -18.42 -2.66
CA LYS A 41 15.85 -17.22 -1.88
C LYS A 41 15.33 -17.32 -0.44
N ILE A 42 14.11 -17.79 -0.23
CA ILE A 42 13.56 -18.05 1.11
C ILE A 42 14.44 -19.07 1.85
N TYR A 43 14.80 -20.17 1.18
CA TYR A 43 15.62 -21.24 1.77
C TYR A 43 17.02 -20.76 2.18
N LYS A 44 17.65 -19.87 1.39
CA LYS A 44 18.95 -19.25 1.76
C LYS A 44 18.92 -18.50 3.09
N HIS A 45 17.76 -17.99 3.49
CA HIS A 45 17.58 -17.27 4.76
C HIS A 45 17.12 -18.18 5.91
N LEU A 46 17.06 -19.51 5.71
CA LEU A 46 16.63 -20.47 6.72
C LEU A 46 17.29 -20.21 8.07
N ASN A 47 18.62 -20.21 8.14
CA ASN A 47 19.37 -20.11 9.40
C ASN A 47 19.19 -18.78 10.14
N THR A 48 18.73 -17.74 9.46
CA THR A 48 18.50 -16.40 10.03
C THR A 48 17.02 -16.08 10.23
N SER A 49 16.11 -16.92 9.73
CA SER A 49 14.68 -16.66 9.76
C SER A 49 14.07 -17.01 11.13
N TYR A 50 13.08 -16.24 11.55
CA TYR A 50 12.20 -16.62 12.67
C TYR A 50 11.25 -17.76 12.28
N CYS A 51 11.07 -18.03 10.99
CA CYS A 51 10.16 -19.05 10.45
C CYS A 51 10.88 -20.31 9.97
N LYS A 52 11.97 -20.70 10.64
CA LYS A 52 12.80 -21.87 10.28
C LYS A 52 12.00 -23.15 10.06
N GLU A 53 11.10 -23.45 11.00
CA GLU A 53 10.31 -24.68 10.96
C GLU A 53 9.37 -24.72 9.75
N LEU A 54 8.75 -23.59 9.41
CA LEU A 54 7.91 -23.48 8.21
C LEU A 54 8.74 -23.65 6.93
N ILE A 55 9.91 -23.03 6.86
CA ILE A 55 10.80 -23.15 5.70
C ILE A 55 11.22 -24.61 5.53
N ASN A 56 11.68 -25.27 6.59
CA ASN A 56 12.12 -26.67 6.55
C ASN A 56 11.00 -27.63 6.19
N LYS A 57 9.79 -27.43 6.73
CA LYS A 57 8.67 -28.35 6.53
C LYS A 57 8.13 -28.33 5.10
N TYR A 58 8.14 -27.17 4.44
CA TYR A 58 7.44 -26.98 3.17
C TYR A 58 8.37 -26.73 1.98
N HIS A 59 9.70 -26.67 2.16
CA HIS A 59 10.61 -26.56 1.03
C HIS A 59 10.66 -27.87 0.22
N PRO A 60 10.64 -27.84 -1.13
CA PRO A 60 10.47 -26.67 -2.00
C PRO A 60 9.01 -26.31 -2.32
N ASP A 61 8.03 -27.13 -1.94
CA ASP A 61 6.62 -26.95 -2.31
C ASP A 61 5.80 -26.26 -1.21
N TYR A 62 5.87 -24.93 -1.20
CA TYR A 62 5.09 -24.12 -0.26
C TYR A 62 3.63 -23.98 -0.70
N PRO A 63 2.64 -24.33 0.15
CA PRO A 63 1.29 -23.85 -0.05
C PRO A 63 1.26 -22.32 0.10
N VAL A 64 0.30 -21.67 -0.56
CA VAL A 64 0.21 -20.21 -0.62
C VAL A 64 0.18 -19.55 0.75
N TRP A 65 -0.48 -20.15 1.75
CA TRP A 65 -0.51 -19.61 3.11
C TRP A 65 0.86 -19.56 3.78
N VAL A 66 1.73 -20.54 3.50
CA VAL A 66 3.12 -20.52 3.99
C VAL A 66 3.92 -19.49 3.20
N LEU A 67 3.75 -19.47 1.87
CA LEU A 67 4.47 -18.54 1.01
C LEU A 67 4.24 -17.08 1.43
N VAL A 68 2.99 -16.67 1.66
CA VAL A 68 2.67 -15.28 2.01
C VAL A 68 3.21 -14.88 3.38
N GLU A 69 3.50 -15.82 4.28
CA GLU A 69 4.20 -15.54 5.54
C GLU A 69 5.71 -15.38 5.38
N LEU A 70 6.30 -16.03 4.37
CA LEU A 70 7.75 -16.04 4.17
C LEU A 70 8.25 -14.95 3.22
N ILE A 71 7.41 -14.50 2.28
CA ILE A 71 7.79 -13.47 1.30
C ILE A 71 7.75 -12.06 1.90
N SER A 72 8.61 -11.18 1.38
CA SER A 72 8.58 -9.76 1.74
C SER A 72 7.30 -9.06 1.23
N PHE A 73 6.93 -7.91 1.80
CA PHE A 73 5.81 -7.12 1.28
C PHE A 73 5.94 -6.80 -0.22
N GLY A 74 7.16 -6.54 -0.69
CA GLY A 74 7.41 -6.29 -2.10
C GLY A 74 7.19 -7.51 -3.00
N GLU A 75 7.49 -8.71 -2.51
CA GLU A 75 7.17 -9.96 -3.20
C GLU A 75 5.68 -10.27 -3.13
N LEU A 76 5.01 -9.97 -2.01
CA LEU A 76 3.55 -10.07 -1.89
C LEU A 76 2.84 -9.18 -2.91
N CYS A 77 3.27 -7.93 -3.11
CA CYS A 77 2.71 -7.06 -4.16
C CYS A 77 2.85 -7.69 -5.57
N LYS A 78 4.00 -8.29 -5.87
CA LYS A 78 4.25 -8.97 -7.16
C LYS A 78 3.39 -10.21 -7.32
N PHE A 79 3.25 -10.99 -6.25
CA PHE A 79 2.43 -12.19 -6.23
C PHE A 79 0.94 -11.85 -6.43
N ILE A 80 0.43 -10.81 -5.77
CA ILE A 80 -0.95 -10.33 -5.96
C ILE A 80 -1.16 -9.79 -7.39
N GLU A 81 -0.19 -9.05 -7.95
CA GLU A 81 -0.28 -8.61 -9.35
C GLU A 81 -0.32 -9.80 -10.31
N PHE A 82 0.48 -10.85 -10.05
CA PHE A 82 0.45 -12.09 -10.82
C PHE A 82 -0.89 -12.81 -10.68
N TYR A 83 -1.38 -12.98 -9.46
CA TYR A 83 -2.68 -13.58 -9.17
C TYR A 83 -3.80 -12.89 -9.94
N ASN A 84 -3.84 -11.55 -9.92
CA ASN A 84 -4.86 -10.77 -10.63
C ASN A 84 -4.74 -10.85 -12.17
N LYS A 85 -3.59 -11.28 -12.72
CA LYS A 85 -3.42 -11.56 -14.15
C LYS A 85 -3.94 -12.94 -14.52
N ILE A 86 -3.70 -13.95 -13.67
CA ILE A 86 -4.18 -15.33 -13.89
C ILE A 86 -5.69 -15.42 -13.65
N TYR A 87 -6.19 -14.75 -12.61
CA TYR A 87 -7.60 -14.74 -12.22
C TYR A 87 -8.17 -13.32 -12.23
N PRO A 88 -8.41 -12.74 -13.42
CA PRO A 88 -8.87 -11.36 -13.54
C PRO A 88 -10.25 -11.17 -12.89
N LYS A 89 -10.46 -9.97 -12.34
CA LYS A 89 -11.72 -9.50 -11.71
C LYS A 89 -12.12 -10.15 -10.38
N ARG A 90 -11.32 -11.09 -9.84
CA ARG A 90 -11.57 -11.61 -8.49
C ARG A 90 -11.26 -10.58 -7.40
N LEU A 91 -10.15 -9.85 -7.55
CA LEU A 91 -9.79 -8.76 -6.65
C LEU A 91 -10.52 -7.45 -7.01
N SER A 92 -11.10 -6.80 -6.01
CA SER A 92 -11.93 -5.58 -6.16
C SER A 92 -11.13 -4.27 -6.30
N PHE A 93 -9.81 -4.32 -6.44
CA PHE A 93 -8.95 -3.13 -6.50
C PHE A 93 -7.80 -3.28 -7.50
N ASP A 94 -7.22 -2.15 -7.91
CA ASP A 94 -6.04 -2.12 -8.76
C ASP A 94 -4.79 -2.54 -7.97
N ALA A 95 -4.31 -3.76 -8.21
CA ALA A 95 -3.12 -4.33 -7.57
C ALA A 95 -1.86 -3.44 -7.74
N LYS A 96 -1.78 -2.61 -8.79
CA LYS A 96 -0.62 -1.73 -9.00
C LYS A 96 -0.52 -0.62 -7.96
N LEU A 97 -1.62 -0.29 -7.27
CA LEU A 97 -1.61 0.67 -6.16
C LEU A 97 -0.78 0.18 -4.97
N LEU A 98 -0.62 -1.15 -4.80
CA LEU A 98 0.14 -1.72 -3.69
C LEU A 98 1.62 -1.34 -3.72
N PHE A 99 2.20 -1.17 -4.90
CA PHE A 99 3.60 -0.76 -5.03
C PHE A 99 3.85 0.64 -4.46
N LEU A 100 2.85 1.54 -4.51
CA LEU A 100 2.93 2.88 -3.93
C LEU A 100 2.90 2.81 -2.40
N VAL A 101 2.03 1.93 -1.85
CA VAL A 101 1.97 1.67 -0.41
C VAL A 101 3.26 1.04 0.10
N ARG A 102 3.82 0.08 -0.65
CA ARG A 102 5.12 -0.56 -0.38
C ARG A 102 6.25 0.47 -0.35
N ASP A 103 6.33 1.35 -1.33
CA ASP A 103 7.38 2.37 -1.39
C ASP A 103 7.33 3.31 -0.19
N LEU A 104 6.13 3.75 0.20
CA LEU A 104 5.93 4.56 1.40
C LEU A 104 6.33 3.80 2.67
N ARG A 105 5.93 2.53 2.80
CA ARG A 105 6.30 1.66 3.93
C ARG A 105 7.81 1.51 4.04
N ASN A 106 8.50 1.28 2.92
CA ASN A 106 9.95 1.17 2.89
C ASN A 106 10.63 2.49 3.29
N ALA A 107 10.18 3.62 2.75
CA ALA A 107 10.72 4.92 3.12
C ALA A 107 10.58 5.21 4.62
N CYS A 108 9.43 4.85 5.23
CA CYS A 108 9.24 4.95 6.67
C CYS A 108 10.16 4.00 7.46
N ALA A 109 10.30 2.74 7.02
CA ALA A 109 11.12 1.74 7.70
C ALA A 109 12.62 2.10 7.72
N HIS A 110 13.09 2.83 6.72
CA HIS A 110 14.46 3.35 6.65
C HIS A 110 14.63 4.74 7.28
N ASN A 111 13.60 5.26 7.97
CA ASN A 111 13.59 6.59 8.60
C ASN A 111 13.89 7.77 7.63
N ASN A 112 13.49 7.63 6.36
CA ASN A 112 13.70 8.69 5.37
C ASN A 112 12.84 9.93 5.68
N CYS A 113 13.41 11.13 5.52
CA CYS A 113 12.66 12.37 5.66
C CYS A 113 11.71 12.60 4.46
N LEU A 114 10.45 12.20 4.60
CA LEU A 114 9.47 12.22 3.50
C LEU A 114 9.14 13.61 2.97
N ILE A 115 9.20 14.66 3.81
CA ILE A 115 8.76 16.01 3.43
C ILE A 115 9.91 16.98 3.16
N HIS A 116 11.15 16.49 3.05
CA HIS A 116 12.35 17.33 2.87
C HIS A 116 12.25 18.24 1.64
N ASN A 117 11.64 17.77 0.55
CA ASN A 117 11.44 18.55 -0.67
C ASN A 117 10.02 18.39 -1.25
N LEU A 118 9.11 19.26 -0.80
CA LEU A 118 7.72 19.33 -1.29
C LEU A 118 7.57 20.01 -2.65
N ARG A 119 8.64 20.57 -3.22
CA ARG A 119 8.66 21.18 -4.56
C ARG A 119 9.21 20.21 -5.62
N ALA A 120 9.80 19.09 -5.22
CA ALA A 120 10.36 18.10 -6.13
C ALA A 120 9.31 17.57 -7.11
N ASP A 121 9.71 17.54 -8.39
CA ASP A 121 9.04 16.79 -9.45
C ASP A 121 9.81 15.49 -9.64
N TYR A 122 9.17 14.37 -9.30
CA TYR A 122 9.80 13.05 -9.47
C TYR A 122 9.60 12.50 -10.88
N HIS A 123 8.97 13.27 -11.78
CA HIS A 123 8.66 12.90 -13.18
C HIS A 123 7.92 11.56 -13.33
N SER A 124 7.34 11.05 -12.25
CA SER A 124 6.58 9.80 -12.23
C SER A 124 5.16 10.05 -12.72
N LYS A 125 4.69 9.23 -13.67
CA LYS A 125 3.27 9.22 -14.05
C LYS A 125 2.43 8.74 -12.88
N SER A 126 1.45 9.55 -12.45
CA SER A 126 0.53 9.14 -11.39
C SER A 126 -0.34 7.96 -11.84
N ASN A 127 -0.68 7.08 -10.91
CA ASN A 127 -1.51 5.92 -11.22
C ASN A 127 -2.91 6.39 -11.73
N PRO A 128 -3.42 5.85 -12.86
CA PRO A 128 -4.70 6.28 -13.44
C PRO A 128 -5.91 6.10 -12.52
N THR A 129 -5.96 4.99 -11.76
CA THR A 129 -7.00 4.69 -10.77
C THR A 129 -7.01 5.76 -9.68
N LEU A 130 -5.84 6.09 -9.15
CA LEU A 130 -5.68 7.15 -8.14
C LEU A 130 -6.12 8.52 -8.68
N LEU A 131 -5.70 8.87 -9.90
CA LEU A 131 -6.08 10.13 -10.55
C LEU A 131 -7.59 10.25 -10.72
N ARG A 132 -8.26 9.18 -11.15
CA ARG A 132 -9.73 9.13 -11.32
C ARG A 132 -10.44 9.39 -9.99
N GLN A 133 -9.96 8.80 -8.90
CA GLN A 133 -10.54 9.01 -7.57
C GLN A 133 -10.38 10.46 -7.10
N ILE A 134 -9.20 11.06 -7.29
CA ILE A 134 -8.94 12.46 -6.89
C ILE A 134 -9.69 13.45 -7.79
N GLN A 135 -9.99 13.08 -9.05
CA GLN A 135 -10.82 13.88 -9.95
C GLN A 135 -12.23 14.14 -9.43
N THR A 136 -12.75 13.26 -8.57
CA THR A 136 -14.07 13.45 -7.94
C THR A 136 -14.11 14.56 -6.88
N ILE A 137 -12.96 15.14 -6.52
CA ILE A 137 -12.85 16.20 -5.52
C ILE A 137 -12.91 17.56 -6.21
N GLN A 138 -14.12 18.08 -6.40
CA GLN A 138 -14.37 19.34 -7.12
C GLN A 138 -13.62 20.55 -6.55
N THR A 139 -13.33 20.56 -5.24
CA THR A 139 -12.58 21.65 -4.59
C THR A 139 -11.08 21.65 -4.90
N ILE A 140 -10.58 20.69 -5.67
CA ILE A 140 -9.19 20.60 -6.12
C ILE A 140 -9.14 20.74 -7.64
N SER A 141 -8.54 21.83 -8.13
CA SER A 141 -8.40 22.06 -9.56
C SER A 141 -7.44 21.05 -10.21
N LYS A 142 -7.61 20.82 -11.53
CA LYS A 142 -6.72 19.97 -12.35
C LYS A 142 -5.25 20.37 -12.21
N ARG A 143 -4.95 21.68 -12.21
CA ARG A 143 -3.60 22.23 -12.04
C ARG A 143 -3.00 21.84 -10.70
N VAL A 144 -3.72 22.02 -9.60
CA VAL A 144 -3.25 21.68 -8.26
C VAL A 144 -3.03 20.17 -8.12
N ARG A 145 -3.97 19.35 -8.60
CA ARG A 145 -3.85 17.89 -8.60
C ARG A 145 -2.57 17.44 -9.31
N ASN A 146 -2.36 17.89 -10.55
CA ASN A 146 -1.19 17.51 -11.32
C ASN A 146 0.12 17.98 -10.68
N ALA A 147 0.14 19.20 -10.12
CA ALA A 147 1.33 19.73 -9.46
C ALA A 147 1.67 18.95 -8.17
N LYS A 148 0.68 18.60 -7.36
CA LYS A 148 0.91 17.94 -6.06
C LYS A 148 1.18 16.44 -6.17
N LEU A 149 0.58 15.76 -7.14
CA LEU A 149 0.77 14.32 -7.34
C LEU A 149 2.06 13.96 -8.10
N LYS A 150 2.82 14.95 -8.57
CA LYS A 150 4.20 14.78 -9.05
C LYS A 150 5.20 14.55 -7.92
N ASN A 151 4.85 14.95 -6.69
CA ASN A 151 5.69 14.71 -5.54
C ASN A 151 5.44 13.31 -4.99
N LYS A 152 6.45 12.43 -5.06
CA LYS A 152 6.31 11.00 -4.73
C LYS A 152 5.77 10.75 -3.32
N PRO A 153 6.33 11.34 -2.24
CA PRO A 153 5.78 11.17 -0.88
C PRO A 153 4.31 11.58 -0.76
N VAL A 154 3.90 12.69 -1.39
CA VAL A 154 2.50 13.14 -1.38
C VAL A 154 1.61 12.18 -2.15
N HIS A 155 2.05 11.75 -3.33
CA HIS A 155 1.34 10.79 -4.17
C HIS A 155 1.11 9.45 -3.44
N ASP A 156 2.17 8.89 -2.87
CA ASP A 156 2.13 7.59 -2.21
C ASP A 156 1.30 7.65 -0.92
N PHE A 157 1.36 8.77 -0.18
CA PHE A 157 0.48 8.99 0.98
C PHE A 157 -1.00 9.09 0.58
N VAL A 158 -1.31 9.80 -0.51
CA VAL A 158 -2.70 9.87 -1.01
C VAL A 158 -3.18 8.50 -1.50
N CYS A 159 -2.30 7.69 -2.09
CA CYS A 159 -2.59 6.31 -2.44
C CYS A 159 -2.89 5.47 -1.18
N LEU A 160 -2.10 5.59 -0.12
CA LEU A 160 -2.35 4.93 1.15
C LEU A 160 -3.76 5.25 1.67
N LEU A 161 -4.15 6.54 1.64
CA LEU A 161 -5.47 6.95 2.09
C LEU A 161 -6.61 6.32 1.28
N LEU A 162 -6.43 6.16 -0.03
CA LEU A 162 -7.41 5.53 -0.91
C LEU A 162 -7.50 4.02 -0.69
N VAL A 163 -6.34 3.34 -0.62
CA VAL A 163 -6.24 1.88 -0.60
C VAL A 163 -6.68 1.29 0.73
N TYR A 164 -6.44 1.99 1.84
CA TYR A 164 -6.71 1.49 3.18
C TYR A 164 -8.14 0.93 3.37
N PRO A 165 -9.24 1.67 3.11
CA PRO A 165 -10.60 1.16 3.28
C PRO A 165 -11.02 0.13 2.21
N LEU A 166 -10.29 0.02 1.09
CA LEU A 166 -10.54 -0.99 0.06
C LEU A 166 -10.09 -2.37 0.53
N ILE A 167 -9.02 -2.44 1.30
CA ILE A 167 -8.39 -3.69 1.72
C ILE A 167 -8.77 -4.03 3.17
N VAL A 168 -8.61 -3.08 4.10
CA VAL A 168 -8.88 -3.33 5.52
C VAL A 168 -10.38 -3.29 5.74
N LYS A 169 -10.99 -4.44 6.07
CA LYS A 169 -12.45 -4.56 6.29
C LYS A 169 -12.88 -4.36 7.74
N SER A 170 -11.96 -4.45 8.71
CA SER A 170 -12.27 -4.24 10.12
C SER A 170 -12.72 -2.80 10.41
N GLU A 171 -14.01 -2.64 10.77
CA GLU A 171 -14.59 -1.34 11.12
C GLU A 171 -13.90 -0.69 12.32
N HIS A 172 -13.47 -1.50 13.30
CA HIS A 172 -12.71 -1.00 14.45
C HIS A 172 -11.37 -0.37 14.02
N LEU A 173 -10.60 -1.06 13.17
CA LEU A 173 -9.32 -0.53 12.67
C LEU A 173 -9.53 0.71 11.80
N LYS A 174 -10.56 0.75 10.96
CA LYS A 174 -10.87 1.93 10.15
C LYS A 174 -11.20 3.14 11.03
N LYS A 175 -12.07 2.97 12.02
CA LYS A 175 -12.43 4.02 12.98
C LYS A 175 -11.20 4.56 13.72
N MET A 176 -10.36 3.66 14.25
CA MET A 176 -9.12 4.07 14.93
C MET A 176 -8.19 4.88 14.01
N ARG A 177 -7.91 4.40 12.80
CA ARG A 177 -7.02 5.13 11.87
C ARG A 177 -7.63 6.45 11.41
N LYS A 178 -8.96 6.51 11.27
CA LYS A 178 -9.68 7.75 10.98
C LYS A 178 -9.46 8.79 12.06
N ASP A 179 -9.62 8.44 13.33
CA ASP A 179 -9.43 9.36 14.44
C ASP A 179 -7.97 9.86 14.51
N GLU A 180 -7.00 8.96 14.34
CA GLU A 180 -5.58 9.31 14.27
C GLU A 180 -5.24 10.25 13.11
N LEU A 181 -5.77 9.99 11.91
CA LEU A 181 -5.56 10.85 10.73
C LEU A 181 -6.17 12.24 10.94
N ILE A 182 -7.35 12.33 11.54
CA ILE A 182 -7.98 13.60 11.90
C ILE A 182 -7.10 14.35 12.92
N MET A 183 -6.62 13.67 13.96
CA MET A 183 -5.73 14.26 14.96
C MET A 183 -4.42 14.75 14.33
N LEU A 184 -3.82 13.96 13.44
CA LEU A 184 -2.62 14.32 12.71
C LEU A 184 -2.81 15.61 11.92
N ILE A 185 -3.85 15.68 11.08
CA ILE A 185 -4.08 16.82 10.17
C ILE A 185 -4.61 18.07 10.89
N ARG A 186 -5.51 17.91 11.87
CA ARG A 186 -6.13 19.07 12.56
C ARG A 186 -5.31 19.59 13.73
N LYS A 187 -4.56 18.72 14.42
CA LYS A 187 -3.82 19.09 15.64
C LYS A 187 -2.32 19.06 15.42
N ARG A 188 -1.75 17.89 15.10
CA ARG A 188 -0.29 17.71 15.09
C ARG A 188 0.40 18.58 14.04
N MET A 189 -0.08 18.58 12.81
CA MET A 189 0.49 19.39 11.72
C MET A 189 0.28 20.89 11.91
N MET A 190 -0.75 21.29 12.65
CA MET A 190 -1.08 22.71 12.89
C MET A 190 -0.39 23.30 14.12
N LYS A 191 0.21 22.48 14.99
CA LYS A 191 0.79 22.91 16.28
C LYS A 191 1.71 24.13 16.17
N HIS A 192 2.49 24.23 15.10
CA HIS A 192 3.42 25.33 14.83
C HIS A 192 3.19 25.97 13.46
N ALA A 193 1.92 26.08 13.03
CA ALA A 193 1.58 26.62 11.71
C ALA A 193 2.25 27.97 11.41
N ASN A 194 2.37 28.83 12.44
CA ASN A 194 3.00 30.15 12.33
C ASN A 194 4.44 30.11 11.81
N TYR A 195 5.21 29.06 12.10
CA TYR A 195 6.60 28.92 11.62
C TYR A 195 6.66 28.72 10.09
N TYR A 196 5.58 28.21 9.50
CA TYR A 196 5.54 27.81 8.09
C TYR A 196 4.63 28.71 7.24
N ASN A 197 4.06 29.77 7.81
CA ASN A 197 3.11 30.64 7.10
C ASN A 197 3.68 31.25 5.81
N LYS A 198 4.98 31.54 5.79
CA LYS A 198 5.71 32.07 4.63
C LYS A 198 6.16 30.99 3.62
N ASN A 199 6.04 29.69 3.96
CA ASN A 199 6.44 28.60 3.07
C ASN A 199 5.22 28.05 2.31
N ASP A 200 5.02 28.54 1.09
CA ASP A 200 3.89 28.13 0.26
C ASP A 200 3.88 26.65 -0.09
N ALA A 201 5.03 25.99 -0.22
CA ALA A 201 5.06 24.56 -0.52
C ALA A 201 4.42 23.73 0.58
N ILE A 202 4.77 24.02 1.84
CA ILE A 202 4.18 23.35 3.01
C ILE A 202 2.68 23.65 3.11
N LYS A 203 2.32 24.94 3.08
CA LYS A 203 0.93 25.41 3.23
C LYS A 203 0.01 24.84 2.15
N THR A 204 0.40 24.91 0.89
CA THR A 204 -0.43 24.41 -0.23
C THR A 204 -0.48 22.88 -0.26
N THR A 205 0.59 22.18 0.11
CA THR A 205 0.57 20.71 0.23
C THR A 205 -0.31 20.27 1.39
N TYR A 206 -0.23 20.92 2.55
CA TYR A 206 -1.13 20.67 3.69
C TYR A 206 -2.60 20.83 3.27
N MET A 207 -2.94 21.94 2.61
CA MET A 207 -4.31 22.19 2.17
C MET A 207 -4.81 21.15 1.16
N PHE A 208 -3.94 20.68 0.27
CA PHE A 208 -4.24 19.59 -0.66
C PHE A 208 -4.51 18.28 0.09
N ILE A 209 -3.58 17.83 0.95
CA ILE A 209 -3.72 16.60 1.73
C ILE A 209 -4.99 16.65 2.59
N ARG A 210 -5.26 17.79 3.23
CA ARG A 210 -6.46 18.00 4.05
C ARG A 210 -7.75 17.77 3.25
N LYS A 211 -7.86 18.37 2.05
CA LYS A 211 -9.02 18.19 1.16
C LYS A 211 -9.19 16.73 0.74
N VAL A 212 -8.08 16.06 0.39
CA VAL A 212 -8.08 14.63 0.02
C VAL A 212 -8.53 13.77 1.19
N LEU A 213 -7.95 13.97 2.38
CA LEU A 213 -8.31 13.20 3.58
C LEU A 213 -9.81 13.33 3.87
N PHE A 214 -10.36 14.54 3.91
CA PHE A 214 -11.79 14.72 4.21
C PHE A 214 -12.73 14.13 3.16
N LYS A 215 -12.27 13.94 1.92
CA LYS A 215 -13.02 13.16 0.93
C LYS A 215 -12.97 11.67 1.29
N PHE A 216 -11.79 11.10 1.46
CA PHE A 216 -11.60 9.65 1.58
C PHE A 216 -12.01 9.09 2.94
N ILE A 217 -11.91 9.88 4.00
CA ILE A 217 -12.24 9.45 5.37
C ILE A 217 -13.74 9.16 5.58
N LYS A 218 -14.57 9.48 4.59
CA LYS A 218 -15.98 9.07 4.55
C LYS A 218 -16.15 7.56 4.33
N ASN A 219 -15.13 6.91 3.76
CA ASN A 219 -15.10 5.47 3.51
C ASN A 219 -14.41 4.69 4.65
N TYR A 220 -13.98 5.40 5.70
CA TYR A 220 -13.38 4.86 6.91
C TYR A 220 -14.40 4.84 8.04
#